data_AF-A0A952Q7W2-F1
#
_entry.id   AF-A0A952Q7W2-F1
#
_cell.length_a   1.000
_cell.length_b   1.000
_cell.length_c   1.000
_cell.angle_alpha   90.00
_cell.angle_beta   90.00
_cell.angle_gamma   90.00
#
_symmetry.space_group_name_H-M   'P 1'
#
loop_
_entity.id
_entity.type
_entity.pdbx_description
1 polymer ?
#
loop_
_entity_poly.entity_id
_entity_poly.type
_entity_poly.pdbx_seq_one_letter_code
_entity_poly.pdbx_strand_id
1 'polypeptide(L)' 'MAPTPERIAMVSMHTNPTARAGTGDAGGMNVSILATARELAARGIEVELLTRAVGDPSSREL' A
#
# COMPACT_ATOMS: atom_id res chain seq x y z
N MET A 1 -17.90 -10.18 -18.01
CA MET A 1 -16.67 -9.55 -17.51
C MET A 1 -17.07 -8.71 -16.31
N ALA A 2 -16.43 -8.88 -15.15
CA ALA A 2 -16.76 -8.07 -13.98
C ALA A 2 -16.36 -6.61 -14.23
N PRO A 3 -17.10 -5.61 -13.68
CA PRO A 3 -16.70 -4.22 -13.79
C PRO A 3 -15.32 -4.01 -13.18
N THR A 4 -14.48 -3.19 -13.82
CA THR A 4 -13.19 -2.77 -13.26
C THR A 4 -13.45 -1.81 -12.10
N PRO A 5 -12.85 -2.03 -10.92
CA PRO A 5 -13.06 -1.12 -9.79
C PRO A 5 -12.42 0.24 -10.05
N GLU A 6 -13.08 1.30 -9.61
CA GLU A 6 -12.53 2.67 -9.67
C GLU A 6 -11.51 2.94 -8.56
N ARG A 7 -11.65 2.26 -7.40
CA ARG A 7 -10.78 2.43 -6.23
C ARG A 7 -10.51 1.11 -5.52
N ILE A 8 -9.28 0.92 -5.03
CA ILE A 8 -8.81 -0.25 -4.29
C ILE A 8 -8.09 0.20 -3.02
N ALA A 9 -8.50 -0.34 -1.87
CA ALA A 9 -7.72 -0.26 -0.63
C ALA A 9 -6.87 -1.53 -0.47
N MET A 10 -5.55 -1.41 -0.51
CA MET A 10 -4.61 -2.52 -0.29
C MET A 10 -4.09 -2.48 1.14
N VAL A 11 -4.32 -3.55 1.90
CA VAL A 11 -3.90 -3.64 3.31
C VAL A 11 -2.59 -4.42 3.44
N SER A 12 -1.56 -3.78 3.96
CA SER A 12 -0.27 -4.38 4.34
C SER A 12 0.03 -4.11 5.81
N MET A 13 -0.49 -4.96 6.69
CA MET A 13 -0.41 -4.75 8.14
C MET A 13 0.96 -5.10 8.75
N HIS A 14 1.64 -6.10 8.21
CA HIS A 14 2.88 -6.66 8.77
C HIS A 14 4.12 -5.80 8.51
N THR A 15 4.06 -4.87 7.56
CA THR A 15 5.17 -3.97 7.19
C THR A 15 4.67 -2.84 6.28
N ASN A 16 5.36 -1.71 6.31
CA ASN A 16 5.04 -0.58 5.43
C ASN A 16 5.46 -0.91 3.98
N PRO A 17 4.54 -0.91 2.99
CA PRO A 17 4.87 -1.26 1.60
C PRO A 17 5.85 -0.31 0.91
N THR A 18 6.06 0.90 1.45
CA THR A 18 7.07 1.84 0.95
C THR A 18 8.41 1.79 1.68
N ALA A 19 8.54 0.92 2.69
CA ALA A 19 9.81 0.69 3.37
C ALA A 19 10.88 0.13 2.43
N ARG A 20 12.14 0.48 2.67
CA ARG A 20 13.28 -0.01 1.88
C ARG A 20 13.38 -1.53 1.99
N ALA A 21 13.27 -2.22 0.86
CA ALA A 21 13.45 -3.66 0.78
C ALA A 21 14.86 -4.09 1.25
N GLY A 22 14.93 -5.23 1.94
CA GLY A 22 16.16 -5.78 2.51
C GLY A 22 16.50 -5.22 3.91
N THR A 23 15.56 -4.52 4.56
CA THR A 23 15.73 -3.99 5.93
C THR A 23 14.55 -4.38 6.81
N GLY A 24 14.82 -4.76 8.07
CA GLY A 24 13.77 -5.23 9.00
C GLY A 24 12.91 -6.32 8.38
N ASP A 25 11.58 -6.14 8.44
CA ASP A 25 10.59 -7.05 7.84
C ASP A 25 10.28 -6.72 6.35
N ALA A 26 10.92 -5.71 5.76
CA ALA A 26 10.65 -5.29 4.38
C ALA A 26 11.38 -6.19 3.37
N GLY A 27 10.62 -6.95 2.59
CA GLY A 27 11.14 -7.96 1.66
C GLY A 27 10.44 -7.96 0.30
N GLY A 28 10.37 -9.14 -0.34
CA GLY A 28 9.76 -9.28 -1.66
C GLY A 28 8.29 -8.85 -1.71
N MET A 29 7.53 -9.07 -0.63
CA MET A 29 6.11 -8.70 -0.57
C MET A 29 5.89 -7.18 -0.67
N ASN A 30 6.74 -6.36 -0.04
CA ASN A 30 6.68 -4.90 -0.13
C ASN A 30 6.87 -4.44 -1.58
N VAL A 31 7.89 -5.00 -2.25
CA VAL A 31 8.21 -4.68 -3.65
C VAL A 31 7.04 -5.09 -4.56
N SER A 32 6.48 -6.29 -4.36
CA SER A 32 5.33 -6.76 -5.13
C SER A 32 4.10 -5.87 -4.94
N ILE A 33 3.73 -5.54 -3.70
CA ILE A 33 2.58 -4.68 -3.40
C ILE A 33 2.75 -3.32 -4.07
N LEU A 34 3.92 -2.69 -3.91
CA LEU A 34 4.19 -1.37 -4.48
C LEU A 34 4.20 -1.39 -6.01
N ALA A 35 4.76 -2.42 -6.64
CA ALA A 35 4.74 -2.59 -8.09
C ALA A 35 3.31 -2.79 -8.61
N THR A 36 2.53 -3.67 -7.97
CA THR A 36 1.13 -3.91 -8.34
C THR A 36 0.28 -2.65 -8.17
N ALA A 37 0.44 -1.90 -7.08
CA ALA A 37 -0.27 -0.65 -6.87
C ALA A 37 0.04 0.39 -7.96
N ARG A 38 1.31 0.50 -8.38
CA ARG A 38 1.72 1.39 -9.48
C ARG A 38 1.10 1.00 -10.81
N GLU A 39 1.07 -0.29 -11.14
CA GLU A 39 0.46 -0.78 -12.39
C GLU A 39 -1.07 -0.58 -12.40
N LEU A 40 -1.74 -0.72 -11.25
CA LEU A 40 -3.16 -0.41 -11.11
C LEU A 40 -3.43 1.10 -11.28
N ALA A 41 -2.62 1.94 -10.63
CA ALA A 41 -2.70 3.39 -10.78
C ALA A 41 -2.46 3.85 -12.24
N ALA A 42 -1.50 3.24 -12.94
CA ALA A 42 -1.24 3.51 -14.35
C ALA A 42 -2.43 3.16 -15.27
N ARG A 43 -3.32 2.27 -14.82
CA ARG A 43 -4.57 1.90 -15.52
C ARG A 43 -5.76 2.77 -15.12
N GLY A 44 -5.54 3.82 -14.31
CA GLY A 44 -6.57 4.75 -13.86
C GLY A 44 -7.35 4.31 -12.63
N ILE A 45 -6.86 3.30 -11.89
CA ILE A 45 -7.49 2.82 -10.67
C ILE A 45 -6.86 3.55 -9.48
N GLU A 46 -7.67 4.17 -8.62
CA GLU A 46 -7.16 4.80 -7.42
C GLU A 46 -6.77 3.74 -6.39
N VAL A 47 -5.52 3.78 -5.91
CA VAL A 47 -5.00 2.79 -4.95
C VAL A 47 -4.57 3.46 -3.66
N GLU A 48 -5.18 3.04 -2.55
CA GLU A 48 -4.80 3.44 -1.20
C GLU A 48 -4.01 2.32 -0.52
N LEU A 49 -2.79 2.62 -0.05
CA LEU A 49 -1.96 1.68 0.69
C LEU A 49 -2.16 1.88 2.20
N LEU A 50 -2.87 0.95 2.82
CA LEU A 50 -3.14 0.95 4.25
C LEU A 50 -2.09 0.10 4.97
N THR A 51 -1.44 0.67 5.98
CA THR A 51 -0.46 -0.04 6.82
C THR A 51 -0.60 0.37 8.28
N ARG A 52 0.05 -0.37 9.18
CA ARG A 52 0.09 -0.02 10.59
C ARG A 52 0.88 1.27 10.79
N ALA A 53 0.28 2.27 11.43
CA ALA A 53 1.02 3.44 11.88
C ALA A 53 2.06 3.06 12.94
N VAL A 54 3.26 3.64 12.84
CA VAL A 54 4.35 3.51 13.81
C VAL A 54 4.70 4.91 14.32
N GLY A 55 4.72 5.09 15.64
CA GLY A 55 4.88 6.40 16.28
C GLY A 55 3.65 6.80 17.11
N ASP A 56 3.70 7.98 17.70
CA ASP A 56 2.57 8.55 18.46
C ASP A 56 1.44 8.95 17.50
N PRO A 57 0.19 8.52 17.71
CA PRO A 57 -0.98 8.97 16.94
C PRO A 57 -1.36 10.42 17.29
N SER A 58 -0.41 11.36 17.23
CA SER A 58 -0.73 12.77 17.40
C SER A 58 -1.40 13.29 16.14
N SER A 59 -2.68 13.66 16.29
CA SER A 59 -3.60 14.29 15.35
C SER A 59 -4.12 13.45 14.15
N ARG A 60 -5.43 13.16 14.19
CA ARG A 60 -6.27 13.07 12.99
C ARG A 60 -6.91 14.44 12.81
N GLU A 61 -6.44 15.24 11.86
CA GLU A 61 -7.29 16.29 11.29
C GLU A 61 -8.25 15.60 10.31
N LEU A 62 -9.55 15.80 10.56
CA LEU A 62 -10.63 15.40 9.67
C LEU A 62 -10.76 16.43 8.54
#